data_AF-A0A6G3D3D7-F1
#
_entry.id   AF-A0A6G3D3D7-F1
#
_cell.length_a   1.000
_cell.length_b   1.000
_cell.length_c   1.000
_cell.angle_alpha   90.00
_cell.angle_beta   90.00
_cell.angle_gamma   90.00
#
_symmetry.space_group_name_H-M   'P 1'
#
loop_
_entity.id
_entity.type
_entity.pdbx_description
1 polymer ?
#
loop_
_entity_poly.entity_id
_entity_poly.type
_entity_poly.pdbx_seq_one_letter_code
_entity_poly.pdbx_strand_id
1 'polypeptide(L)'
;RGTGLTNNLLQIDVTGDSDAEAVARAKALAETFVADHVRRLRQAAEAESKSLLDQRDSMRKELAEVNKSIGDRSPDDEPNASASIESLFARRAELDSRIAEFDQRAAEALTGTPEVVAGTQIVDAPHAVRHSLPRAVVTDAGIGLALGLVLGLALAAVGAVVADRPVLRREIA
;
A
#
# COMPACT_ATOMS: atom_id res chain seq x y z
N ARG A 1 11.50 4.03 7.31
CA ARG A 1 10.48 5.07 7.02
C ARG A 1 10.17 5.01 5.53
N GLY A 2 8.89 5.01 5.14
CA GLY A 2 8.49 5.10 3.74
C GLY A 2 8.02 6.52 3.43
N THR A 3 8.54 7.14 2.37
CA THR A 3 8.13 8.47 1.91
C THR A 3 7.73 8.36 0.44
N GLY A 4 6.47 8.64 0.13
CA GLY A 4 6.01 8.72 -1.25
C GLY A 4 6.57 9.99 -1.91
N LEU A 5 7.42 9.82 -2.91
CA LEU A 5 7.99 10.94 -3.67
C LEU A 5 7.06 11.36 -4.81
N THR A 6 6.45 10.38 -5.48
CA THR A 6 5.43 10.58 -6.52
C THR A 6 4.39 9.47 -6.43
N ASN A 7 3.39 9.48 -7.32
CA ASN A 7 2.42 8.40 -7.44
C ASN A 7 3.05 7.03 -7.75
N ASN A 8 4.27 7.02 -8.31
CA ASN A 8 4.94 5.79 -8.76
C ASN A 8 6.31 5.56 -8.08
N LEU A 9 6.73 6.43 -7.15
CA LEU A 9 8.03 6.34 -6.49
C LEU A 9 7.88 6.38 -4.97
N LEU A 10 8.39 5.35 -4.32
CA LEU A 10 8.46 5.21 -2.87
C LEU A 10 9.93 5.19 -2.44
N GLN A 11 10.32 6.15 -1.61
CA GLN A 11 11.60 6.12 -0.93
C GLN A 11 11.48 5.34 0.38
N ILE A 12 12.42 4.44 0.64
CA ILE A 12 12.48 3.63 1.85
C ILE A 12 13.81 3.93 2.57
N ASP A 13 13.73 4.61 3.70
CA ASP A 13 14.88 4.89 4.55
C ASP A 13 14.97 3.86 5.68
N VAL A 14 16.13 3.23 5.83
CA VAL A 14 16.39 2.24 6.89
C VAL A 14 17.64 2.61 7.67
N THR A 15 17.58 2.47 8.98
CA THR A 15 18.71 2.64 9.90
C THR A 15 19.27 1.27 10.29
N GLY A 16 20.60 1.16 10.33
CA GLY A 16 21.34 -0.02 10.79
C GLY A 16 22.55 0.40 11.61
N ASP A 17 23.15 -0.54 12.34
CA ASP A 17 24.28 -0.25 13.23
C ASP A 17 25.58 -0.07 12.43
N SER A 18 25.59 -0.51 11.17
CA SER A 18 26.65 -0.28 10.19
C SER A 18 26.09 -0.01 8.80
N ASP A 19 26.89 0.62 7.94
CA ASP A 19 26.55 0.88 6.53
C ASP A 19 26.16 -0.43 5.79
N ALA A 20 26.90 -1.51 6.01
CA ALA A 20 26.65 -2.81 5.38
C ALA A 20 25.31 -3.41 5.83
N GLU A 21 25.00 -3.30 7.12
CA GLU A 21 23.74 -3.78 7.67
C GLU A 21 22.55 -2.94 7.20
N ALA A 22 22.69 -1.61 7.18
CA ALA A 22 21.65 -0.71 6.70
C ALA A 22 21.30 -0.99 5.23
N VAL A 23 22.31 -1.21 4.38
CA VAL A 23 22.13 -1.58 2.97
C VAL A 23 21.45 -2.95 2.84
N ALA A 24 21.89 -3.96 3.59
CA ALA A 24 21.30 -5.30 3.55
C ALA A 24 19.82 -5.29 3.98
N ARG A 25 19.50 -4.57 5.06
CA ARG A 25 18.12 -4.41 5.56
C ARG A 25 17.26 -3.64 4.55
N ALA A 26 17.77 -2.56 3.98
CA ALA A 26 17.06 -1.77 2.96
C ALA A 26 16.76 -2.62 1.72
N LYS A 27 17.73 -3.41 1.24
CA LYS A 27 17.55 -4.32 0.12
C LYS A 27 16.48 -5.38 0.40
N ALA A 28 16.57 -6.07 1.54
CA ALA A 28 15.60 -7.10 1.91
C ALA A 28 14.17 -6.54 2.03
N LEU A 29 14.03 -5.33 2.58
CA LEU A 29 12.74 -4.66 2.70
C LEU A 29 12.17 -4.28 1.33
N ALA A 30 12.99 -3.73 0.44
CA ALA A 30 12.59 -3.36 -0.91
C ALA A 30 12.15 -4.59 -1.73
N GLU A 31 12.94 -5.67 -1.71
CA GLU A 31 12.60 -6.91 -2.41
C GLU A 31 11.30 -7.54 -1.90
N THR A 32 11.11 -7.57 -0.56
CA THR A 32 9.89 -8.07 0.05
C THR A 32 8.67 -7.24 -0.35
N PHE A 33 8.81 -5.91 -0.34
CA PHE A 33 7.74 -5.01 -0.74
C PHE A 33 7.34 -5.20 -2.21
N VAL A 34 8.32 -5.27 -3.12
CA VAL A 34 8.07 -5.52 -4.55
C VAL A 34 7.36 -6.86 -4.75
N ALA A 35 7.86 -7.93 -4.14
CA ALA A 35 7.25 -9.26 -4.25
C ALA A 35 5.81 -9.29 -3.73
N ASP A 36 5.56 -8.62 -2.62
CA ASP A 36 4.23 -8.52 -2.01
C ASP A 36 3.27 -7.64 -2.83
N HIS A 37 3.76 -6.52 -3.38
CA HIS A 37 2.99 -5.64 -4.25
C HIS A 37 2.57 -6.36 -5.54
N VAL A 38 3.50 -7.04 -6.20
CA VAL A 38 3.25 -7.86 -7.40
C VAL A 38 2.23 -8.96 -7.09
N ARG A 39 2.34 -9.62 -5.94
CA ARG A 39 1.38 -10.65 -5.50
C ARG A 39 -0.04 -10.07 -5.36
N ARG A 40 -0.17 -8.93 -4.68
CA ARG A 40 -1.47 -8.25 -4.50
C ARG A 40 -2.09 -7.81 -5.83
N LEU A 41 -1.29 -7.23 -6.73
CA LEU A 41 -1.77 -6.84 -8.06
C LEU A 41 -2.31 -8.04 -8.84
N ARG A 42 -1.58 -9.16 -8.84
CA ARG A 42 -2.04 -10.40 -9.50
C ARG A 42 -3.34 -10.93 -8.90
N GLN A 43 -3.44 -10.96 -7.58
CA GLN A 43 -4.65 -11.42 -6.90
C GLN A 43 -5.87 -10.52 -7.20
N ALA A 44 -5.67 -9.20 -7.24
CA ALA A 44 -6.72 -8.26 -7.59
C ALA A 44 -7.19 -8.46 -9.04
N ALA A 45 -6.24 -8.59 -9.98
CA ALA A 45 -6.55 -8.83 -11.38
C ALA A 45 -7.27 -10.17 -11.63
N GLU A 46 -6.85 -11.23 -10.94
CA GLU A 46 -7.51 -12.54 -11.02
C GLU A 46 -8.94 -12.48 -10.46
N ALA A 47 -9.14 -11.80 -9.33
CA ALA A 47 -10.46 -11.61 -8.75
C ALA A 47 -11.39 -10.79 -9.67
N GLU A 48 -10.87 -9.74 -10.30
CA GLU A 48 -11.61 -8.93 -11.27
C GLU A 48 -11.97 -9.75 -12.52
N SER A 49 -11.00 -10.46 -13.10
CA SER A 49 -11.23 -11.34 -14.25
C SER A 49 -12.30 -12.39 -13.92
N LYS A 50 -12.21 -13.04 -12.75
CA LYS A 50 -13.22 -14.00 -12.30
C LYS A 50 -14.61 -13.37 -12.19
N SER A 51 -14.72 -12.17 -11.62
CA SER A 51 -16.00 -11.47 -11.51
C SER A 51 -16.61 -11.15 -12.88
N LEU A 52 -15.80 -10.80 -13.88
CA LEU A 52 -16.26 -10.57 -15.25
C LEU A 52 -16.72 -11.89 -15.91
N LEU A 53 -15.98 -12.99 -15.71
CA LEU A 53 -16.35 -14.31 -16.21
C LEU A 53 -17.64 -14.83 -15.58
N ASP A 54 -17.84 -14.62 -14.28
CA ASP A 54 -19.06 -15.01 -13.57
C ASP A 54 -20.29 -14.25 -14.10
N GLN A 55 -20.16 -12.94 -14.36
CA GLN A 55 -21.22 -12.12 -14.97
C GLN A 55 -21.56 -12.60 -16.39
N ARG A 56 -20.54 -12.91 -17.18
CA ARG A 56 -20.70 -13.46 -18.51
C ARG A 56 -21.44 -14.80 -18.48
N ASP A 57 -21.07 -15.69 -17.58
CA ASP A 57 -21.71 -17.00 -17.47
C ASP A 57 -23.17 -16.90 -17.02
N SER A 58 -23.51 -15.91 -16.18
CA SER A 58 -24.90 -15.57 -15.85
C SER A 58 -25.68 -15.12 -17.10
N MET A 59 -25.11 -14.23 -17.92
CA MET A 59 -25.76 -13.77 -19.15
C MET A 59 -25.88 -14.89 -20.20
N ARG A 60 -24.91 -15.81 -20.29
CA ARG A 60 -25.02 -17.01 -21.15
C ARG A 60 -26.19 -17.90 -20.75
N LYS A 61 -26.50 -18.02 -19.45
CA LYS A 61 -27.68 -18.74 -18.97
C LYS A 61 -28.98 -18.01 -19.36
N GLU A 62 -29.01 -16.69 -19.22
CA GLU A 62 -30.17 -15.88 -19.66
C GLU A 62 -30.39 -16.00 -21.17
N LEU A 63 -29.32 -15.97 -21.96
CA LEU A 63 -29.36 -16.16 -23.41
C LEU A 63 -29.94 -17.53 -23.78
N ALA A 64 -29.57 -18.60 -23.06
CA ALA A 64 -30.13 -19.92 -23.27
C ALA A 64 -31.65 -19.96 -22.99
N GLU A 65 -32.11 -19.28 -21.93
CA GLU A 65 -33.53 -19.16 -21.59
C GLU A 65 -34.32 -18.37 -22.64
N VAL A 66 -33.74 -17.28 -23.15
CA VAL A 66 -34.33 -16.49 -24.26
C VAL A 66 -34.43 -17.32 -25.53
N ASN A 67 -33.37 -18.05 -25.90
CA ASN A 67 -33.38 -18.92 -27.07
C ASN A 67 -34.43 -20.03 -26.95
N LYS A 68 -34.60 -20.60 -25.76
CA LYS A 68 -35.67 -21.57 -25.49
C LYS A 68 -37.05 -20.95 -25.63
N SER A 69 -37.26 -19.76 -25.05
CA SER A 69 -38.53 -19.01 -25.14
C SER A 69 -38.91 -18.65 -26.59
N ILE A 70 -37.92 -18.39 -27.45
CA ILE A 70 -38.12 -18.18 -28.89
C ILE A 70 -38.53 -19.49 -29.58
N GLY A 71 -37.86 -20.61 -29.25
CA GLY A 71 -38.12 -21.92 -29.86
C GLY A 71 -39.44 -22.57 -29.42
N ASP A 72 -39.90 -22.29 -28.20
CA ASP A 72 -41.15 -22.84 -27.65
C ASP A 72 -42.42 -22.11 -28.17
N ARG A 73 -42.28 -20.95 -28.83
CA ARG A 73 -43.41 -20.23 -29.46
C ARG A 73 -43.65 -20.71 -30.90
N SER A 74 -44.88 -21.11 -31.19
CA SER A 74 -45.33 -21.42 -32.55
C SER A 74 -45.84 -20.17 -33.28
N PRO A 75 -45.73 -20.10 -34.62
CA PRO A 75 -46.10 -18.91 -35.41
C PRO A 75 -47.62 -18.63 -35.50
N ASP A 76 -48.47 -19.46 -34.90
CA ASP A 76 -49.94 -19.36 -34.99
C ASP A 76 -50.59 -18.57 -33.82
N ASP A 77 -49.81 -18.09 -32.85
CA ASP A 77 -50.34 -17.33 -31.72
C ASP A 77 -50.57 -15.84 -32.07
N GLU A 78 -51.61 -15.27 -31.46
CA GLU A 78 -52.23 -13.93 -31.61
C GLU A 78 -51.33 -12.75 -32.08
N PRO A 79 -51.91 -11.63 -32.58
CA PRO A 79 -51.17 -10.43 -33.02
C PRO A 79 -50.13 -9.86 -32.03
N ASN A 80 -50.30 -10.12 -30.73
CA ASN A 80 -49.35 -9.74 -29.68
C ASN A 80 -48.09 -10.63 -29.61
N ALA A 81 -48.11 -11.81 -30.24
CA ALA A 81 -47.00 -12.75 -30.31
C ALA A 81 -45.84 -12.19 -31.15
N SER A 82 -46.13 -11.47 -32.24
CA SER A 82 -45.10 -10.87 -33.10
C SER A 82 -44.25 -9.82 -32.37
N ALA A 83 -44.88 -8.88 -31.65
CA ALA A 83 -44.17 -7.88 -30.84
C ALA A 83 -43.37 -8.52 -29.68
N SER A 84 -43.90 -9.60 -29.13
CA SER A 84 -43.24 -10.38 -28.07
C SER A 84 -42.06 -11.21 -28.59
N ILE A 85 -42.03 -11.57 -29.87
CA ILE A 85 -40.93 -12.28 -30.52
C ILE A 85 -39.80 -11.30 -30.87
N GLU A 86 -40.15 -10.14 -31.42
CA GLU A 86 -39.16 -9.11 -31.77
C GLU A 86 -38.40 -8.60 -30.54
N SER A 87 -39.08 -8.43 -29.40
CA SER A 87 -38.42 -8.09 -28.13
C SER A 87 -37.47 -9.19 -27.62
N LEU A 88 -37.78 -10.48 -27.82
CA LEU A 88 -36.88 -11.58 -27.48
C LEU A 88 -35.64 -11.63 -28.38
N PHE A 89 -35.80 -11.39 -29.68
CA PHE A 89 -34.66 -11.29 -30.61
C PHE A 89 -33.78 -10.08 -30.30
N ALA A 90 -34.37 -8.92 -29.95
CA ALA A 90 -33.62 -7.76 -29.50
C ALA A 90 -32.84 -8.06 -28.21
N ARG A 91 -33.49 -8.72 -27.24
CA ARG A 91 -32.85 -9.14 -25.97
C ARG A 91 -31.69 -10.11 -26.20
N ARG A 92 -31.84 -11.05 -27.14
CA ARG A 92 -30.77 -11.97 -27.55
C ARG A 92 -29.56 -11.22 -28.08
N ALA A 93 -29.78 -10.29 -29.02
CA ALA A 93 -28.69 -9.50 -29.61
C ALA A 93 -27.98 -8.63 -28.56
N GLU A 94 -28.72 -8.05 -27.62
CA GLU A 94 -28.16 -7.30 -26.50
C GLU A 94 -27.29 -8.19 -25.59
N LEU A 95 -27.77 -9.38 -25.24
CA LEU A 95 -27.02 -10.35 -24.42
C LEU A 95 -25.74 -10.82 -25.13
N ASP A 96 -25.81 -11.15 -26.42
CA ASP A 96 -24.65 -11.54 -27.23
C ASP A 96 -23.60 -10.42 -27.27
N SER A 97 -24.03 -9.17 -27.48
CA SER A 97 -23.14 -8.00 -27.47
C SER A 97 -22.46 -7.81 -26.11
N ARG A 98 -23.21 -7.92 -25.01
CA ARG A 98 -22.65 -7.80 -23.66
C ARG A 98 -21.67 -8.92 -23.36
N ILE A 99 -22.00 -10.17 -23.68
CA ILE A 99 -21.09 -11.32 -23.48
C ILE A 99 -19.74 -11.08 -24.16
N ALA A 100 -19.75 -10.58 -25.41
CA ALA A 100 -18.52 -10.25 -26.13
C ALA A 100 -17.71 -9.13 -25.45
N GLU A 101 -18.36 -8.08 -24.94
CA GLU A 101 -17.70 -7.00 -24.18
C GLU A 101 -17.04 -7.53 -22.91
N PHE A 102 -17.72 -8.37 -22.13
CA PHE A 102 -17.15 -8.95 -20.91
C PHE A 102 -16.00 -9.92 -21.20
N ASP A 103 -16.07 -10.70 -22.29
CA ASP A 103 -14.97 -11.55 -22.75
C ASP A 103 -13.72 -10.71 -23.11
N GLN A 104 -13.90 -9.59 -23.82
CA GLN A 104 -12.80 -8.67 -24.12
C GLN A 104 -12.20 -8.06 -22.85
N ARG A 105 -13.04 -7.53 -21.95
CA ARG A 105 -12.58 -6.90 -20.71
C ARG A 105 -11.86 -7.87 -19.78
N ALA A 106 -12.32 -9.13 -19.71
CA ALA A 106 -11.65 -10.17 -18.94
C ALA A 106 -10.26 -10.49 -19.50
N ALA A 107 -10.11 -10.51 -20.84
CA ALA A 107 -8.82 -10.71 -21.49
C ALA A 107 -7.87 -9.51 -21.29
N GLU A 108 -8.38 -8.29 -21.34
CA GLU A 108 -7.63 -7.06 -21.06
C GLU A 108 -7.12 -7.03 -19.62
N ALA A 109 -7.95 -7.38 -18.64
CA ALA A 109 -7.55 -7.43 -17.23
C ALA A 109 -6.39 -8.42 -16.99
N LEU A 110 -6.42 -9.57 -17.65
CA LEU A 110 -5.35 -10.57 -17.56
C LEU A 110 -4.07 -10.13 -18.30
N THR A 111 -4.21 -9.42 -19.42
CA THR A 111 -3.08 -9.03 -20.29
C THR A 111 -2.39 -7.74 -19.82
N GLY A 112 -3.12 -6.80 -19.22
CA GLY A 112 -2.55 -5.54 -18.70
C GLY A 112 -1.74 -5.73 -17.41
N THR A 113 -2.04 -6.77 -16.63
CA THR A 113 -1.35 -7.08 -15.37
C THR A 113 0.16 -7.38 -15.54
N PRO A 114 0.61 -8.19 -16.54
CA PRO A 114 2.03 -8.43 -16.76
C PRO A 114 2.87 -7.16 -17.02
N GLU A 115 2.36 -6.15 -17.71
CA GLU A 115 3.08 -4.89 -17.94
C GLU A 115 3.32 -4.11 -16.63
N VAL A 116 2.29 -4.02 -15.77
CA VAL A 116 2.41 -3.32 -14.47
C VAL A 116 3.37 -4.05 -13.52
N VAL A 117 3.38 -5.39 -13.57
CA VAL A 117 4.32 -6.21 -12.80
C VAL A 117 5.76 -6.03 -13.28
N ALA A 118 5.99 -5.95 -14.59
CA ALA A 118 7.33 -5.74 -15.16
C ALA A 118 7.91 -4.35 -14.83
N GLY A 119 7.05 -3.34 -14.68
CA GLY A 119 7.46 -1.98 -14.28
C GLY A 119 7.76 -1.82 -12.79
N THR A 120 7.33 -2.77 -11.94
CA THR A 120 7.54 -2.69 -10.49
C THR A 120 8.93 -3.22 -10.13
N GLN A 121 9.91 -2.33 -10.06
CA GLN A 121 11.29 -2.68 -9.73
C GLN A 121 11.96 -1.65 -8.82
N ILE A 122 13.10 -2.05 -8.26
CA ILE A 122 13.99 -1.16 -7.52
C ILE A 122 14.64 -0.21 -8.53
N VAL A 123 14.22 1.05 -8.53
CA VAL A 123 14.72 2.08 -9.48
C VAL A 123 16.10 2.59 -9.09
N ASP A 124 16.38 2.68 -7.79
CA ASP A 124 17.68 3.09 -7.24
C ASP A 124 18.19 2.06 -6.24
N ALA A 125 19.46 1.68 -6.36
CA ALA A 125 20.05 0.63 -5.55
C ALA A 125 20.28 1.12 -4.11
N PRO A 126 20.04 0.30 -3.09
CA PRO A 126 20.23 0.72 -1.70
C PRO A 126 21.68 1.12 -1.44
N HIS A 127 21.88 2.34 -0.95
CA HIS A 127 23.19 2.86 -0.60
C HIS A 127 23.18 3.49 0.79
N ALA A 128 24.30 3.40 1.50
CA ALA A 128 24.44 4.04 2.80
C ALA A 128 24.49 5.57 2.63
N VAL A 129 23.67 6.28 3.39
CA VAL A 129 23.70 7.75 3.46
C VAL A 129 24.35 8.14 4.77
N ARG A 130 25.50 8.83 4.69
CA ARG A 130 26.18 9.33 5.88
C ARG A 130 25.39 10.50 6.44
N HIS A 131 24.67 10.29 7.54
CA HIS A 131 24.29 11.41 8.38
C HIS A 131 25.54 12.01 9.01
N SER A 132 25.60 13.34 9.09
CA SER A 132 26.77 14.03 9.62
C SER A 132 26.88 13.79 11.13
N LEU A 133 27.54 12.70 11.53
CA LEU A 133 27.89 12.39 12.92
C LEU A 133 28.51 13.58 13.68
N PRO A 134 29.39 14.43 13.08
CA PRO A 134 29.95 15.57 13.80
C PRO A 134 28.88 16.55 14.28
N ARG A 135 27.81 16.74 13.50
CA ARG A 135 26.74 17.68 13.83
C ARG A 135 25.88 17.18 14.99
N ALA A 136 25.62 15.87 15.03
CA ALA A 136 24.91 15.23 16.15
C ALA A 136 25.74 15.33 17.43
N VAL A 137 27.03 14.93 17.38
CA VAL A 137 27.94 14.98 18.51
C VAL A 137 28.09 16.40 19.07
N VAL A 138 28.24 17.42 18.22
CA VAL A 138 28.35 18.81 18.67
C VAL A 138 27.07 19.27 19.37
N THR A 139 25.90 18.88 18.86
CA THR A 139 24.61 19.28 19.44
C THR A 139 24.40 18.61 20.79
N ASP A 140 24.62 17.31 20.87
CA ASP A 140 24.47 16.53 22.11
C ASP A 140 25.49 16.96 23.17
N ALA A 141 26.74 17.22 22.78
CA ALA A 141 27.76 17.75 23.68
C ALA A 141 27.40 19.15 24.18
N GLY A 142 26.86 20.02 23.33
CA GLY A 142 26.39 21.36 23.73
C GLY A 142 25.26 21.29 24.76
N ILE A 143 24.27 20.43 24.53
CA ILE A 143 23.16 20.19 25.47
C ILE A 143 23.69 19.61 26.79
N GLY A 144 24.54 18.60 26.72
CA GLY A 144 25.15 17.97 27.90
C GLY A 144 25.96 18.95 28.74
N LEU A 145 26.75 19.83 28.10
CA LEU A 145 27.51 20.87 28.78
C LEU A 145 26.58 21.85 29.49
N ALA A 146 25.56 22.37 28.81
CA ALA A 146 24.63 23.32 29.40
C ALA A 146 23.91 22.73 30.63
N LEU A 147 23.39 21.51 30.50
CA LEU A 147 22.73 20.80 31.61
C LEU A 147 23.70 20.51 32.76
N GLY A 148 24.91 20.03 32.46
CA GLY A 148 25.94 19.74 33.45
C GLY A 148 26.37 21.00 34.22
N LEU A 149 26.47 22.14 33.54
CA LEU A 149 26.87 23.40 34.15
C LEU A 149 25.77 23.94 35.09
N VAL A 150 24.50 23.84 34.70
CA VAL A 150 23.36 24.18 35.57
C VAL A 150 23.35 23.29 36.82
N LEU A 151 23.52 21.97 36.66
CA LEU A 151 23.57 21.03 37.78
C LEU A 151 24.75 21.33 38.71
N GLY A 152 25.93 21.58 38.14
CA GLY A 152 27.14 21.90 38.88
C GLY A 152 26.99 23.19 39.70
N LEU A 153 26.39 24.23 39.12
CA LEU A 153 26.10 25.47 39.83
C LEU A 153 25.10 25.28 40.97
N ALA A 154 24.06 24.47 40.77
CA ALA A 154 23.08 24.17 41.82
C ALA A 154 23.73 23.44 43.01
N LEU A 155 24.57 22.43 42.74
CA LEU A 155 25.30 21.72 43.78
C LEU A 155 26.30 22.62 44.52
N ALA A 156 27.01 23.48 43.80
CA ALA A 156 27.94 24.44 44.39
C ALA A 156 27.22 25.42 45.33
N ALA A 157 26.05 25.93 44.91
CA ALA A 157 25.24 26.83 45.73
C ALA A 157 24.75 26.15 47.03
N VAL A 158 24.26 24.91 46.94
CA VAL A 158 23.84 24.14 48.13
C VAL A 158 25.02 23.86 49.06
N GLY A 159 26.16 23.44 48.52
CA GLY A 159 27.37 23.20 49.29
C GLY A 159 27.88 24.44 50.02
N ALA A 160 27.85 25.60 49.34
CA ALA A 160 28.23 26.87 49.94
C ALA A 160 27.33 27.24 51.14
N VAL A 161 26.01 27.07 51.02
CA VAL A 161 25.06 27.36 52.10
C VAL A 161 25.25 26.44 53.31
N VAL A 162 25.55 25.16 53.08
CA VAL A 162 25.80 24.21 54.18
C VAL A 162 27.13 24.53 54.89
N ALA A 163 28.16 24.91 54.14
CA ALA A 163 29.45 25.30 54.71
C ALA A 163 29.37 26.58 55.55
N ASP A 164 28.50 27.52 55.17
CA ASP A 164 28.36 28.83 55.82
C ASP A 164 27.49 28.81 57.09
N ARG A 165 26.95 27.64 57.48
CA ARG A 165 26.33 27.43 58.80
C ARG A 165 27.28 26.70 59.74
N PRO A 166 28.20 27.40 60.43
CA PRO A 166 28.93 26.79 61.54
C PRO A 166 27.93 26.41 62.64
N VAL A 167 27.99 25.15 63.07
CA VAL A 167 27.19 24.61 64.17
C VAL A 167 27.34 25.47 65.42
N LEU A 168 26.23 26.07 65.89
CA LEU A 168 26.16 26.72 67.19
C LEU A 168 26.57 25.70 68.26
N ARG A 169 27.76 25.88 68.85
CA ARG A 169 28.10 25.22 70.11
C ARG A 169 27.10 25.73 71.15
N ARG A 170 26.15 24.87 71.49
CA ARG A 170 25.31 25.04 72.66
C ARG A 170 26.21 24.82 73.86
N GLU A 171 26.71 25.91 74.43
CA GLU A 171 27.27 25.91 75.78
C GLU A 171 26.19 25.39 76.71
N ILE A 172 26.46 24.23 77.31
CA ILE A 172 25.71 23.68 78.43
C ILE A 172 26.32 24.34 79.66
N ALA A 173 25.55 25.21 80.32
CA ALA A 173 25.80 25.70 81.67
C ALA A 173 24.80 25.04 82.62
#